data_AF-A0A427C0J7-F1
#
_entry.id   AF-A0A427C0J7-F1
#
_cell.length_a   1.000
_cell.length_b   1.000
_cell.length_c   1.000
_cell.angle_alpha   90.00
_cell.angle_beta   90.00
_cell.angle_gamma   90.00
#
_symmetry.space_group_name_H-M   'P 1'
#
loop_
_entity.id
_entity.type
_entity.pdbx_description
1 polymer ?
#
loop_
_entity_poly.entity_id
_entity_poly.type
_entity_poly.pdbx_seq_one_letter_code
_entity_poly.pdbx_strand_id
1 'polypeptide(L)'
;MSALMLDTYREVITPEGVPLHLPAAGPIPRALAWGIDFAVRVFGLLLMSIPLAFLGDFGQGLYACLMFLTMWAYTIVQEAIWGRTLGKRVLHLRVVAQDGAPIGWMASITRNLLRTVDMLPFGYALGLLSSLFDPHGRRLGDLVAGTVVVHDVAPPFATTLAIDTVLAPPQPLQPAEQAAVVAFAERAPRLSSARQQELATIAGDLTDAQGQVGVLRLYAMANWLLGRR
;
A
#
# COMPACT_ATOMS: atom_id res chain seq x y z
N MET A 1 14.83 -21.96 -16.24
CA MET A 1 15.09 -20.51 -16.35
C MET A 1 13.98 -19.80 -15.62
N SER A 2 14.27 -19.27 -14.42
CA SER A 2 13.32 -18.48 -13.62
C SER A 2 12.96 -17.23 -14.42
N ALA A 3 11.66 -17.02 -14.67
CA ALA A 3 11.18 -15.82 -15.31
C ALA A 3 11.59 -14.62 -14.44
N LEU A 4 12.25 -13.64 -15.04
CA LEU A 4 12.48 -12.34 -14.43
C LEU A 4 11.12 -11.75 -14.06
N MET A 5 10.71 -11.88 -12.80
CA MET A 5 9.55 -11.18 -12.27
C MET A 5 9.88 -9.69 -12.35
N LEU A 6 9.32 -9.01 -13.36
CA LEU A 6 9.39 -7.57 -13.53
C LEU A 6 8.64 -6.82 -12.42
N ASP A 7 7.82 -7.55 -11.67
CA ASP A 7 7.07 -7.02 -10.56
C ASP A 7 7.86 -7.15 -9.26
N THR A 8 8.00 -6.05 -8.51
CA THR A 8 8.65 -5.99 -7.19
C THR A 8 7.80 -6.65 -6.09
N TYR A 9 7.28 -7.85 -6.33
CA TYR A 9 6.56 -8.64 -5.34
C TYR A 9 7.54 -9.52 -4.57
N ARG A 10 7.51 -9.41 -3.24
CA ARG A 10 8.19 -10.33 -2.35
C ARG A 10 7.19 -11.35 -1.83
N GLU A 11 7.44 -12.63 -2.08
CA GLU A 11 6.70 -13.71 -1.43
C GLU A 11 7.19 -13.83 0.02
N VAL A 12 6.26 -13.69 0.96
CA VAL A 12 6.50 -13.79 2.40
C VAL A 12 5.52 -14.81 2.96
N ILE A 13 6.06 -15.81 3.66
CA ILE A 13 5.23 -16.77 4.40
C ILE A 13 4.88 -16.10 5.72
N THR A 14 3.58 -15.87 5.95
CA THR A 14 3.11 -15.30 7.21
C THR A 14 3.22 -16.33 8.35
N PRO A 15 3.11 -15.93 9.62
CA PRO A 15 3.10 -16.88 10.75
C PRO A 15 2.04 -17.97 10.64
N GLU A 16 0.96 -17.71 9.90
CA GLU A 16 -0.14 -18.63 9.60
C GLU A 16 0.16 -19.59 8.44
N GLY A 17 1.35 -19.50 7.83
CA GLY A 17 1.80 -20.37 6.75
C GLY A 17 1.27 -20.01 5.36
N VAL A 18 0.66 -18.83 5.20
CA VAL A 18 0.08 -18.38 3.93
C VAL A 18 1.12 -17.55 3.15
N PRO A 19 1.41 -17.86 1.87
CA PRO A 19 2.27 -17.03 1.06
C PRO A 19 1.54 -15.73 0.67
N LEU A 20 2.08 -14.60 1.12
CA LEU A 20 1.64 -13.26 0.74
C LEU A 20 2.62 -12.61 -0.23
N HIS A 21 2.08 -12.03 -1.30
CA HIS A 21 2.85 -11.25 -2.26
C HIS A 21 2.80 -9.78 -1.86
N LEU A 22 3.88 -9.28 -1.28
CA LEU A 22 3.98 -7.91 -0.81
C LEU A 22 4.67 -7.03 -1.86
N PRO A 23 4.00 -6.02 -2.46
CA PRO A 23 4.63 -5.09 -3.38
C PRO A 23 5.56 -4.14 -2.61
N ALA A 24 6.86 -4.40 -2.65
CA ALA A 24 7.84 -3.57 -1.96
C ALA A 24 7.88 -2.17 -2.56
N ALA A 25 7.93 -1.15 -1.70
CA ALA A 25 7.98 0.24 -2.12
C ALA A 25 9.41 0.67 -2.42
N GLY A 26 9.65 1.16 -3.64
CA GLY A 26 10.94 1.68 -4.06
C GLY A 26 11.40 2.95 -3.32
N PRO A 27 12.62 3.45 -3.59
CA PRO A 27 13.19 4.61 -2.91
C PRO A 27 12.42 5.91 -3.17
N ILE A 28 11.83 6.09 -4.35
CA ILE A 28 11.16 7.34 -4.75
C ILE A 28 9.87 7.60 -3.94
N PRO A 29 8.87 6.68 -3.87
CA PRO A 29 7.69 6.88 -3.02
C PRO A 29 8.05 7.14 -1.56
N ARG A 30 9.13 6.50 -1.07
CA ARG A 30 9.63 6.70 0.29
C ARG A 30 10.23 8.09 0.49
N ALA A 31 10.94 8.63 -0.51
CA ALA A 31 11.47 9.99 -0.47
C ALA A 31 10.34 11.04 -0.50
N LEU A 32 9.32 10.83 -1.34
CA LEU A 32 8.13 11.68 -1.38
C LEU A 32 7.37 11.66 -0.05
N ALA A 33 7.17 10.48 0.54
CA ALA A 33 6.52 10.35 1.86
C ALA A 33 7.28 11.16 2.92
N TRP A 34 8.62 11.06 2.91
CA TRP A 34 9.47 11.83 3.81
C TRP A 34 9.36 13.34 3.57
N GLY A 35 9.29 13.78 2.31
CA GLY A 35 9.08 15.19 1.96
C GLY A 35 7.76 15.74 2.49
N ILE A 36 6.67 14.98 2.37
CA ILE A 36 5.36 15.34 2.95
C ILE A 36 5.45 15.41 4.47
N ASP A 37 6.04 14.40 5.12
CA ASP A 37 6.22 14.39 6.57
C ASP A 37 7.08 15.57 7.05
N PHE A 38 8.11 15.96 6.28
CA PHE A 38 8.95 17.11 6.58
C PHE A 38 8.17 18.41 6.49
N ALA A 39 7.40 18.61 5.41
CA ALA A 39 6.55 19.78 5.24
C ALA A 39 5.53 19.93 6.38
N VAL A 40 4.86 18.84 6.77
CA VAL A 40 3.90 18.83 7.89
C VAL A 40 4.57 19.23 9.20
N ARG A 41 5.76 18.71 9.50
CA ARG A 41 6.50 19.05 10.73
C ARG A 41 6.95 20.50 10.75
N VAL A 42 7.53 20.98 9.65
CA VAL A 42 8.00 22.37 9.54
C VAL A 42 6.81 23.32 9.68
N PHE A 43 5.71 23.04 8.99
CA PHE A 43 4.50 23.84 9.10
C PHE A 43 3.94 23.85 10.54
N GLY A 44 3.86 22.69 11.18
CA GLY A 44 3.40 22.59 12.58
C GLY A 44 4.32 23.34 13.55
N LEU A 45 5.64 23.23 13.40
CA LEU A 45 6.60 23.97 14.23
C LEU A 45 6.54 25.47 13.98
N LEU A 46 6.41 25.93 12.73
CA LEU A 46 6.24 27.35 12.40
C LEU A 46 4.95 27.91 13.03
N LEU A 47 3.85 27.18 12.93
CA LEU A 47 2.58 27.60 13.53
C LEU A 47 2.69 27.73 15.05
N MET A 48 3.38 26.79 15.71
CA MET A 48 3.62 26.83 17.15
C MET A 48 4.65 27.90 17.56
N SER A 49 5.57 28.27 16.67
CA SER A 49 6.60 29.27 16.96
C SER A 49 6.00 30.66 17.27
N ILE A 50 4.89 31.02 16.62
CA ILE A 50 4.21 32.31 16.80
C ILE A 50 3.73 32.52 18.25
N PRO A 51 2.86 31.66 18.83
CA PRO A 51 2.44 31.83 20.22
C PRO A 51 3.59 31.67 21.20
N LEU A 52 4.54 30.76 20.94
CA LEU A 52 5.70 30.52 21.80
C LEU A 52 6.63 31.74 21.88
N ALA A 53 6.78 32.50 20.80
CA ALA A 53 7.62 33.69 20.79
C ALA A 53 7.15 34.76 21.81
N PHE A 54 5.85 34.83 22.09
CA PHE A 54 5.31 35.76 23.11
C PHE A 54 5.68 35.38 24.55
N LEU A 55 6.15 34.15 24.79
CA LEU A 55 6.58 33.68 26.11
C LEU A 55 8.08 33.92 26.38
N GLY A 56 8.80 34.58 25.48
CA GLY A 56 10.22 34.91 25.64
C GLY A 56 11.09 33.65 25.82
N ASP A 57 12.00 33.66 26.80
CA ASP A 57 12.95 32.58 27.05
C ASP A 57 12.28 31.25 27.43
N PHE A 58 11.16 31.29 28.15
CA PHE A 58 10.38 30.10 28.46
C PHE A 58 9.80 29.48 27.19
N GLY A 59 9.33 30.32 26.27
CA GLY A 59 8.85 29.90 24.95
C GLY A 59 9.93 29.24 24.09
N GLN A 60 11.16 29.74 24.15
CA GLN A 60 12.30 29.12 23.46
C GLN A 60 12.62 27.72 24.00
N GLY A 61 12.60 27.54 25.33
CA GLY A 61 12.78 26.24 25.95
C GLY A 61 11.69 25.23 25.52
N LEU A 62 10.44 25.66 25.54
CA LEU A 62 9.31 24.82 25.12
C LEU A 62 9.36 24.52 23.61
N TYR A 63 9.79 25.47 22.78
CA TYR A 63 10.01 25.26 21.35
C TYR A 63 11.10 24.22 21.09
N ALA A 64 12.23 24.28 21.80
CA ALA A 64 13.30 23.29 21.68
C ALA A 64 12.82 21.88 22.05
N CYS A 65 12.04 21.74 23.13
CA CYS A 65 11.40 20.48 23.52
C CYS A 65 10.44 19.98 22.44
N LEU A 66 9.59 20.85 21.89
CA LEU A 66 8.65 20.50 20.84
C LEU A 66 9.38 20.05 19.57
N MET A 67 10.43 20.78 19.16
CA MET A 67 11.27 20.43 18.01
C MET A 67 11.87 19.04 18.17
N PHE A 68 12.39 18.71 19.37
CA PHE A 68 12.93 17.38 19.67
C PHE A 68 11.86 16.29 19.55
N LEU A 69 10.69 16.48 20.19
CA LEU A 69 9.58 15.53 20.14
C LEU A 69 9.05 15.34 18.71
N THR A 70 8.91 16.41 17.94
CA THR A 70 8.46 16.35 16.55
C THR A 70 9.50 15.69 15.64
N MET A 71 10.79 15.83 15.92
CA MET A 71 11.84 15.18 15.12
C MET A 71 11.92 13.66 15.39
N TRP A 72 11.77 13.25 16.65
CA TRP A 72 11.97 11.86 17.08
C TRP A 72 10.67 11.10 17.36
N ALA A 73 9.85 11.60 18.28
CA ALA A 73 8.66 10.90 18.76
C ALA A 73 7.58 10.80 17.67
N TYR A 74 7.41 11.84 16.84
CA TYR A 74 6.40 11.87 15.78
C TYR A 74 6.46 10.63 14.87
N THR A 75 7.64 10.27 14.37
CA THR A 75 7.82 9.09 13.51
C THR A 75 7.67 7.79 14.27
N ILE A 76 8.31 7.70 15.43
CA ILE A 76 8.39 6.46 16.20
C ILE A 76 6.98 6.03 16.64
N VAL A 77 6.23 6.96 17.22
CA VAL A 77 4.87 6.71 17.74
C VAL A 77 3.93 6.35 16.61
N GLN A 78 3.96 7.09 15.50
CA GLN A 78 3.05 6.81 14.39
C GLN A 78 3.33 5.47 13.71
N GLU A 79 4.60 5.13 13.56
CA GLU A 79 4.99 3.85 12.99
C GLU A 79 4.69 2.70 13.95
N ALA A 80 4.93 2.85 15.24
CA ALA A 80 4.66 1.78 16.21
C ALA A 80 3.17 1.50 16.39
N ILE A 81 2.30 2.52 16.30
CA ILE A 81 0.85 2.35 16.50
C ILE A 81 0.14 1.98 15.19
N TRP A 82 0.46 2.66 14.09
CA TRP A 82 -0.29 2.53 12.83
C TRP A 82 0.51 1.88 11.69
N GLY A 83 1.79 1.60 11.88
CA GLY A 83 2.69 1.12 10.83
C GLY A 83 3.00 2.17 9.76
N ARG A 84 2.59 3.44 9.92
CA ARG A 84 2.74 4.49 8.91
C ARG A 84 2.61 5.90 9.46
N THR A 85 3.40 6.81 8.89
CA THR A 85 3.35 8.26 9.10
C THR A 85 2.29 8.92 8.20
N LEU A 86 1.97 10.20 8.42
CA LEU A 86 1.01 10.92 7.59
C LEU A 86 1.41 10.94 6.10
N GLY A 87 2.66 11.25 5.78
CA GLY A 87 3.15 11.24 4.40
C GLY A 87 3.05 9.85 3.76
N LYS A 88 3.34 8.79 4.53
CA LYS A 88 3.14 7.41 4.10
C LYS A 88 1.67 7.08 3.89
N ARG A 89 0.75 7.62 4.70
CA ARG A 89 -0.71 7.45 4.48
C ARG A 89 -1.17 8.04 3.16
N VAL A 90 -0.70 9.26 2.83
CA VAL A 90 -1.05 9.94 1.58
C VAL A 90 -0.59 9.13 0.35
N LEU A 91 0.55 8.46 0.45
CA LEU A 91 1.11 7.64 -0.63
C LEU A 91 0.73 6.16 -0.55
N HIS A 92 -0.23 5.78 0.29
CA HIS A 92 -0.65 4.39 0.50
C HIS A 92 0.53 3.45 0.80
N LEU A 93 1.45 3.89 1.65
CA LEU A 93 2.59 3.10 2.12
C LEU A 93 2.34 2.62 3.55
N ARG A 94 2.72 1.37 3.81
CA ARG A 94 2.70 0.78 5.14
C ARG A 94 4.01 0.09 5.43
N VAL A 95 4.45 0.19 6.68
CA VAL A 95 5.55 -0.60 7.19
C VAL A 95 5.01 -1.84 7.86
N VAL A 96 5.53 -2.98 7.44
CA VAL A 96 5.28 -4.27 8.05
C VAL A 96 6.61 -4.93 8.43
N ALA A 97 6.57 -5.88 9.35
CA ALA A 97 7.68 -6.77 9.63
C ALA A 97 7.95 -7.68 8.43
N GLN A 98 9.09 -8.39 8.43
CA GLN A 98 9.47 -9.25 7.31
C GLN A 98 8.49 -10.39 7.01
N ASP A 99 7.69 -10.78 8.00
CA ASP A 99 6.61 -11.79 7.96
C ASP A 99 5.24 -11.19 7.59
N GLY A 100 5.16 -9.89 7.34
CA GLY A 100 3.91 -9.16 7.05
C GLY A 100 3.15 -8.69 8.29
N ALA A 101 3.61 -9.01 9.51
CA ALA A 101 2.98 -8.59 10.75
C ALA A 101 3.12 -7.07 11.00
N PRO A 102 2.24 -6.46 11.82
CA PRO A 102 2.42 -5.08 12.25
C PRO A 102 3.72 -4.91 13.06
N ILE A 103 4.40 -3.77 12.86
CA ILE A 103 5.67 -3.50 13.54
C ILE A 103 5.49 -3.13 15.01
N GLY A 104 6.41 -3.61 15.85
CA GLY A 104 6.46 -3.24 17.27
C GLY A 104 7.27 -1.95 17.54
N TRP A 105 7.20 -1.48 18.79
CA TRP A 105 7.92 -0.29 19.27
C TRP A 105 9.43 -0.36 19.05
N MET A 106 10.06 -1.49 19.38
CA MET A 106 11.51 -1.65 19.24
C MET A 106 11.96 -1.57 17.77
N ALA A 107 11.24 -2.21 16.86
CA ALA A 107 11.53 -2.14 15.43
C ALA A 107 11.40 -0.70 14.89
N SER A 108 10.36 0.03 15.32
CA SER A 108 10.14 1.43 14.98
C SER A 108 11.29 2.33 15.47
N ILE A 109 11.70 2.17 16.74
CA ILE A 109 12.79 2.93 17.35
C ILE A 109 14.11 2.65 16.63
N THR A 110 14.50 1.37 16.52
CA THR A 110 15.78 0.96 15.90
C THR A 110 15.93 1.50 14.49
N ARG A 111 14.87 1.39 13.67
CA ARG A 111 14.90 1.93 12.33
C ARG A 111 15.01 3.45 12.30
N ASN A 112 14.29 4.16 13.17
CA ASN A 112 14.36 5.62 13.18
C ASN A 112 15.68 6.16 13.75
N LEU A 113 16.35 5.42 14.64
CA LEU A 113 17.71 5.73 15.10
C LEU A 113 18.72 5.54 13.97
N LEU A 114 18.64 4.41 13.26
CA LEU A 114 19.51 4.12 12.12
C LEU A 114 19.27 5.06 10.94
N ARG A 115 18.10 5.71 10.86
CA ARG A 115 17.86 6.80 9.90
C ARG A 115 18.88 7.95 10.06
N THR A 116 19.30 8.24 11.28
CA THR A 116 20.34 9.27 11.53
C THR A 116 21.71 8.81 11.04
N VAL A 117 21.99 7.51 11.12
CA VAL A 117 23.21 6.90 10.56
C VAL A 117 23.15 6.93 9.04
N ASP A 118 21.99 6.62 8.44
CA ASP A 118 21.78 6.69 6.99
C ASP A 118 22.04 8.11 6.43
N MET A 119 21.85 9.16 7.25
CA MET A 119 22.08 10.56 6.86
C MET A 119 23.57 10.94 6.75
N LEU A 120 24.50 10.13 7.28
CA LEU A 120 25.93 10.37 7.22
C LEU A 120 26.56 9.71 5.98
N PRO A 121 27.70 10.19 5.43
CA PRO A 121 28.34 11.51 5.59
C PRO A 121 27.81 12.58 4.60
N PHE A 122 27.08 12.19 3.54
CA PHE A 122 26.56 13.09 2.50
C PHE A 122 25.02 13.00 2.39
N GLY A 123 24.30 13.36 3.44
CA GLY A 123 22.86 13.66 3.38
C GLY A 123 21.98 12.56 2.77
N TYR A 124 22.03 11.35 3.32
CA TYR A 124 21.34 10.12 2.88
C TYR A 124 22.06 9.20 1.89
N ALA A 125 23.33 9.46 1.55
CA ALA A 125 24.10 8.59 0.65
C ALA A 125 24.10 7.10 1.07
N LEU A 126 24.29 6.77 2.35
CA LEU A 126 24.26 5.38 2.83
C LEU A 126 22.86 4.75 2.73
N GLY A 127 21.82 5.51 3.06
CA GLY A 127 20.43 5.07 2.92
C GLY A 127 20.03 4.85 1.46
N LEU A 128 20.54 5.66 0.54
CA LEU A 128 20.31 5.51 -0.89
C LEU A 128 21.09 4.33 -1.46
N LEU A 129 22.38 4.20 -1.14
CA LEU A 129 23.21 3.08 -1.58
C LEU A 129 22.61 1.75 -1.09
N SER A 130 22.27 1.63 0.18
CA SER A 130 21.62 0.40 0.70
C SER A 130 20.30 0.08 -0.01
N SER A 131 19.48 1.10 -0.28
CA SER A 131 18.23 0.93 -1.04
C SER A 131 18.44 0.55 -2.51
N LEU A 132 19.54 1.00 -3.13
CA LEU A 132 19.88 0.65 -4.52
C LEU A 132 20.50 -0.75 -4.64
N PHE A 133 21.27 -1.19 -3.63
CA PHE A 133 21.89 -2.51 -3.61
C PHE A 133 20.97 -3.63 -3.10
N ASP A 134 19.94 -3.30 -2.31
CA ASP A 134 18.93 -4.27 -1.88
C ASP A 134 17.83 -4.40 -2.98
N PRO A 135 17.57 -5.61 -3.49
CA PRO A 135 16.55 -5.85 -4.51
C PRO A 135 15.14 -5.39 -4.12
N HIS A 136 14.89 -5.16 -2.83
CA HIS A 136 13.60 -4.76 -2.27
C HIS A 136 13.59 -3.30 -1.78
N GLY A 137 14.61 -2.50 -2.12
CA GLY A 137 14.65 -1.09 -1.80
C GLY A 137 14.78 -0.78 -0.31
N ARG A 138 15.22 -1.73 0.52
CA ARG A 138 15.32 -1.56 1.98
C ARG A 138 16.53 -0.71 2.36
N ARG A 139 16.34 0.18 3.34
CA ARG A 139 17.44 0.97 3.91
C ARG A 139 18.14 0.15 4.99
N LEU A 140 19.35 0.55 5.36
CA LEU A 140 20.12 -0.02 6.47
C LEU A 140 19.27 -0.17 7.75
N GLY A 141 18.49 0.87 8.10
CA GLY A 141 17.56 0.81 9.23
C GLY A 141 16.45 -0.24 9.09
N ASP A 142 15.94 -0.49 7.88
CA ASP A 142 14.92 -1.54 7.66
C ASP A 142 15.53 -2.94 7.73
N LEU A 143 16.76 -3.10 7.23
CA LEU A 143 17.50 -4.36 7.26
C LEU A 143 17.75 -4.81 8.70
N VAL A 144 18.25 -3.90 9.54
CA VAL A 144 18.54 -4.20 10.96
C VAL A 144 17.26 -4.39 11.77
N ALA A 145 16.22 -3.57 11.52
CA ALA A 145 14.96 -3.68 12.24
C ALA A 145 14.08 -4.85 11.77
N GLY A 146 14.48 -5.57 10.71
CA GLY A 146 13.68 -6.65 10.16
C GLY A 146 12.32 -6.18 9.62
N THR A 147 12.31 -5.04 8.91
CA THR A 147 11.07 -4.45 8.37
C THR A 147 11.12 -4.27 6.87
N VAL A 148 9.95 -4.08 6.27
CA VAL A 148 9.79 -3.74 4.85
C VAL A 148 8.69 -2.71 4.68
N VAL A 149 8.86 -1.81 3.71
CA VAL A 149 7.83 -0.85 3.33
C VAL A 149 7.12 -1.40 2.11
N VAL A 150 5.81 -1.54 2.20
CA VAL A 150 4.96 -2.11 1.15
C VAL A 150 3.93 -1.09 0.72
N HIS A 151 3.48 -1.18 -0.53
CA HIS A 151 2.27 -0.49 -0.92
C HIS A 151 1.09 -1.17 -0.24
N ASP A 152 0.34 -0.38 0.53
CA ASP A 152 -0.94 -0.78 1.10
C ASP A 152 -1.92 -0.84 -0.05
N VAL A 153 -1.97 -2.00 -0.73
CA VAL A 153 -3.01 -2.28 -1.71
C VAL A 153 -4.30 -2.21 -0.91
N ALA A 154 -5.10 -1.17 -1.15
CA ALA A 154 -6.42 -1.07 -0.54
C ALA A 154 -7.09 -2.44 -0.75
N PRO A 155 -7.69 -3.04 0.31
CA PRO A 155 -8.43 -4.27 0.12
C PRO A 155 -9.34 -4.02 -1.07
N PRO A 156 -9.45 -4.99 -2.02
CA PRO A 156 -10.42 -4.87 -3.08
C PRO A 156 -11.69 -4.37 -2.42
N PHE A 157 -12.17 -3.18 -2.81
CA PHE A 157 -13.54 -2.84 -2.45
C PHE A 157 -14.30 -4.09 -2.84
N ALA A 158 -14.84 -4.78 -1.84
CA ALA A 158 -15.85 -5.79 -2.08
C ALA A 158 -17.02 -4.95 -2.57
N THR A 159 -16.94 -4.53 -3.83
CA THR A 159 -18.08 -4.09 -4.57
C THR A 159 -18.88 -5.37 -4.66
N THR A 160 -19.74 -5.56 -3.67
CA THR A 160 -20.86 -6.48 -3.76
C THR A 160 -21.36 -6.32 -5.18
N LEU A 161 -21.31 -7.40 -5.95
CA LEU A 161 -21.84 -7.43 -7.30
C LEU A 161 -23.31 -7.00 -7.14
N ALA A 162 -23.61 -5.71 -7.32
CA ALA A 162 -24.87 -5.08 -6.94
C ALA A 162 -25.94 -5.35 -7.99
N ILE A 163 -25.91 -6.57 -8.52
CA ILE A 163 -26.80 -7.09 -9.53
C ILE A 163 -27.37 -8.34 -8.88
N ASP A 164 -28.55 -8.24 -8.28
CA ASP A 164 -29.25 -9.36 -7.63
C ASP A 164 -29.77 -10.39 -8.64
N THR A 165 -29.49 -10.20 -9.94
CA THR A 165 -29.88 -11.17 -10.95
C THR A 165 -28.88 -12.31 -11.01
N VAL A 166 -29.41 -13.53 -11.01
CA VAL A 166 -28.66 -14.77 -11.16
C VAL A 166 -29.07 -15.41 -12.48
N LEU A 167 -28.09 -15.78 -13.32
CA LEU A 167 -28.34 -16.43 -14.60
C LEU A 167 -27.42 -17.64 -14.75
N ALA A 168 -27.99 -18.83 -14.98
CA ALA A 168 -27.17 -20.00 -15.30
C ALA A 168 -26.51 -19.81 -16.68
N PRO A 169 -25.22 -20.13 -16.83
CA PRO A 169 -24.58 -20.06 -18.13
C PRO A 169 -25.28 -21.03 -19.12
N PRO A 170 -25.52 -20.60 -20.38
CA PRO A 170 -26.30 -21.39 -21.35
C PRO A 170 -25.58 -22.67 -21.80
N GLN A 171 -24.27 -22.74 -21.57
CA GLN A 171 -23.44 -23.90 -21.88
C GLN A 171 -22.55 -24.23 -20.67
N PRO A 172 -22.18 -25.51 -20.50
CA PRO A 172 -21.25 -25.90 -19.44
C PRO A 172 -19.87 -25.29 -19.69
N LEU A 173 -19.46 -24.38 -18.81
CA LEU A 173 -18.15 -23.72 -18.86
C LEU A 173 -17.06 -24.60 -18.26
N GLN A 174 -15.88 -24.61 -18.87
CA GLN A 174 -14.68 -25.21 -18.31
C GLN A 174 -14.21 -24.42 -17.07
N PRO A 175 -13.43 -25.03 -16.15
CA PRO A 175 -12.95 -24.34 -14.95
C PRO A 175 -12.20 -23.02 -15.22
N ALA A 176 -11.41 -22.97 -16.29
CA ALA A 176 -10.70 -21.76 -16.71
C ALA A 176 -11.65 -20.65 -17.18
N GLU A 177 -12.74 -21.01 -17.85
CA GLU A 177 -13.76 -20.06 -18.34
C GLU A 177 -14.62 -19.55 -17.18
N GLN A 178 -14.98 -20.43 -16.24
CA GLN A 178 -15.64 -20.04 -15.00
C GLN A 178 -14.79 -19.03 -14.22
N ALA A 179 -13.49 -19.31 -14.06
CA ALA A 179 -12.56 -18.40 -13.43
C ALA A 179 -12.45 -17.06 -14.17
N ALA A 180 -12.50 -17.07 -15.51
CA ALA A 180 -12.48 -15.84 -16.31
C ALA A 180 -13.74 -14.98 -16.08
N VAL A 181 -14.93 -15.58 -16.02
CA VAL A 181 -16.20 -14.88 -15.74
C VAL A 181 -16.20 -14.28 -14.33
N VAL A 182 -15.76 -15.04 -13.32
CA VAL A 182 -15.62 -14.54 -11.95
C VAL A 182 -14.59 -13.41 -11.86
N ALA A 183 -13.41 -13.59 -12.47
CA ALA A 183 -12.36 -12.57 -12.49
C ALA A 183 -12.77 -11.32 -13.27
N PHE A 184 -13.63 -11.43 -14.29
CA PHE A 184 -14.25 -10.28 -14.92
C PHE A 184 -15.15 -9.55 -13.93
N ALA A 185 -16.07 -10.24 -13.26
CA ALA A 185 -17.01 -9.62 -12.31
C ALA A 185 -16.28 -8.91 -11.14
N GLU A 186 -15.20 -9.48 -10.62
CA GLU A 186 -14.41 -8.87 -9.56
C GLU A 186 -13.63 -7.63 -10.02
N ARG A 187 -13.18 -7.59 -11.28
CA ARG A 187 -12.36 -6.48 -11.82
C ARG A 187 -13.17 -5.41 -12.53
N ALA A 188 -14.32 -5.75 -13.08
CA ALA A 188 -15.15 -4.87 -13.90
C ALA A 188 -15.48 -3.52 -13.21
N PRO A 189 -15.76 -3.44 -11.89
CA PRO A 189 -15.98 -2.15 -11.22
C PRO A 189 -14.80 -1.17 -11.29
N ARG A 190 -13.57 -1.67 -11.53
CA ARG A 190 -12.36 -0.85 -11.71
C ARG A 190 -12.12 -0.42 -13.16
N LEU A 191 -12.87 -0.98 -14.11
CA LEU A 191 -12.74 -0.70 -15.52
C LEU A 191 -13.73 0.40 -15.94
N SER A 192 -13.35 1.21 -16.94
CA SER A 192 -14.28 2.15 -17.55
C SER A 192 -15.44 1.41 -18.23
N SER A 193 -16.61 2.05 -18.35
CA SER A 193 -17.80 1.46 -18.99
C SER A 193 -17.50 0.94 -20.40
N ALA A 194 -16.72 1.69 -21.18
CA ALA A 194 -16.27 1.27 -22.51
C ALA A 194 -15.46 -0.04 -22.48
N ARG A 195 -14.54 -0.20 -21.51
CA ARG A 195 -13.72 -1.41 -21.38
C ARG A 195 -14.53 -2.60 -20.87
N GLN A 196 -15.51 -2.37 -19.99
CA GLN A 196 -16.44 -3.43 -19.58
C GLN A 196 -17.23 -3.95 -20.79
N GLN A 197 -17.76 -3.06 -21.63
CA GLN A 197 -18.52 -3.41 -22.83
C GLN A 197 -17.66 -4.12 -23.89
N GLU A 198 -16.41 -3.70 -24.07
CA GLU A 198 -15.46 -4.36 -24.96
C GLU A 198 -15.18 -5.80 -24.52
N LEU A 199 -14.86 -6.01 -23.24
CA LEU A 199 -14.63 -7.36 -22.69
C LEU A 199 -15.90 -8.22 -22.75
N ALA A 200 -17.08 -7.63 -22.49
CA ALA A 200 -18.34 -8.35 -22.64
C ALA A 200 -18.63 -8.74 -24.09
N THR A 201 -18.22 -7.91 -25.05
CA THR A 201 -18.32 -8.23 -26.48
C THR A 201 -17.47 -9.44 -26.87
N ILE A 202 -16.29 -9.63 -26.26
CA ILE A 202 -15.47 -10.84 -26.47
C ILE A 202 -16.22 -12.10 -26.01
N ALA A 203 -17.01 -12.00 -24.94
CA ALA A 203 -17.88 -13.06 -24.45
C ALA A 203 -19.30 -13.00 -25.07
N GLY A 204 -19.46 -12.36 -26.23
CA GLY A 204 -20.75 -12.18 -26.90
C GLY A 204 -21.45 -13.50 -27.22
N ASP A 205 -20.69 -14.51 -27.65
CA ASP A 205 -21.23 -15.85 -27.97
C ASP A 205 -21.77 -16.57 -26.72
N LEU A 206 -21.17 -16.33 -25.55
CA LEU A 206 -21.62 -16.89 -24.29
C LEU A 206 -22.84 -16.15 -23.73
N THR A 207 -22.83 -14.82 -23.85
CA THR A 207 -23.88 -13.99 -23.28
C THR A 207 -25.08 -13.80 -24.19
N ASP A 208 -24.98 -14.10 -25.48
CA ASP A 208 -25.97 -13.78 -26.52
C ASP A 208 -26.42 -12.31 -26.47
N ALA A 209 -25.50 -11.43 -26.09
CA ALA A 209 -25.74 -10.01 -25.91
C ALA A 209 -24.44 -9.22 -26.10
N GLN A 210 -24.57 -7.94 -26.45
CA GLN A 210 -23.44 -7.03 -26.60
C GLN A 210 -23.62 -5.78 -25.75
N GLY A 211 -22.54 -5.02 -25.59
CA GLY A 211 -22.54 -3.78 -24.84
C GLY A 211 -22.96 -3.98 -23.38
N GLN A 212 -23.81 -3.08 -22.89
CA GLN A 212 -24.20 -3.05 -21.48
C GLN A 212 -25.01 -4.29 -21.04
N VAL A 213 -25.79 -4.87 -21.95
CA VAL A 213 -26.58 -6.08 -21.66
C VAL A 213 -25.68 -7.29 -21.48
N GLY A 214 -24.62 -7.42 -22.30
CA GLY A 214 -23.60 -8.46 -22.14
C GLY A 214 -22.89 -8.36 -20.78
N VAL A 215 -22.55 -7.14 -20.35
CA VAL A 215 -21.94 -6.89 -19.03
C VAL A 215 -22.86 -7.39 -17.90
N LEU A 216 -24.15 -7.05 -17.94
CA LEU A 216 -25.12 -7.48 -16.93
C LEU A 216 -25.29 -9.02 -16.89
N ARG A 217 -25.30 -9.67 -18.06
CA ARG A 217 -25.37 -11.14 -18.15
C ARG A 217 -24.13 -11.82 -17.57
N LEU A 218 -22.93 -11.29 -17.82
CA LEU A 218 -21.70 -11.80 -17.21
C LEU A 218 -21.72 -11.68 -15.68
N TYR A 219 -22.19 -10.56 -15.14
CA TYR A 219 -22.37 -10.42 -13.70
C TYR A 219 -23.38 -11.43 -13.14
N ALA A 220 -24.50 -11.64 -13.82
CA ALA A 220 -25.51 -12.61 -13.40
C ALA A 220 -24.99 -14.06 -13.43
N MET A 221 -24.16 -14.40 -14.41
CA MET A 221 -23.47 -15.70 -14.51
C MET A 221 -22.42 -15.86 -13.41
N ALA A 222 -21.64 -14.81 -13.11
CA ALA A 222 -20.69 -14.84 -12.00
C ALA A 222 -21.38 -15.07 -10.64
N ASN A 223 -22.55 -14.45 -10.41
CA ASN A 223 -23.33 -14.68 -9.20
C ASN A 223 -23.82 -16.14 -9.09
N TRP A 224 -24.25 -16.73 -10.21
CA TRP A 224 -24.64 -18.14 -10.25
C TRP A 224 -23.46 -19.07 -9.91
N LEU A 225 -22.28 -18.81 -10.50
CA LEU A 225 -21.06 -19.58 -10.23
C LEU A 225 -20.57 -19.46 -8.78
N LEU A 226 -20.75 -18.30 -8.17
CA LEU A 226 -20.38 -18.04 -6.77
C LEU A 226 -21.44 -18.53 -5.77
N GLY A 227 -22.57 -19.09 -6.24
CA GLY A 227 -23.64 -19.58 -5.38
C GLY A 227 -24.38 -18.49 -4.61
N ARG A 228 -24.28 -17.23 -5.05
CA ARG A 228 -24.99 -16.08 -4.45
C ARG A 228 -26.41 -16.08 -5.02
N ARG A 229 -27.38 -16.55 -4.23
CA ARG A 229 -28.81 -16.57 -4.54
C ARG A 229 -29.53 -15.44 -3.84
#